data_AF-A0A7S0YHA6-F1
#
_entry.id   AF-A0A7S0YHA6-F1
#
_cell.length_a   1.000
_cell.length_b   1.000
_cell.length_c   1.000
_cell.angle_alpha   90.00
_cell.angle_beta   90.00
_cell.angle_gamma   90.00
#
_symmetry.space_group_name_H-M   'P 1'
#
loop_
_entity.id
_entity.type
_entity.pdbx_description
1 polymer ?
#
loop_
_entity_poly.entity_id
_entity_poly.type
_entity_poly.pdbx_seq_one_letter_code
_entity_poly.pdbx_strand_id
1 'polypeptide(L)'
;RLGVNASEVRIVVLGVLPINDPPDFDLVPRFEVHEDSRTTLAQAAFNVSTGNPFEWDQNVSFRVAPASPEGGIVAATPTMLANGTLNLTVEPDRYGDIAFDVTLFDDGGLLRGGNDTSTTKRFVLGVLPVNDPPLFDLAQRVSVWEDSGRTTHLATARNISTGNAWEADQLLTFSLLQYWGDASVFAAQPRIAPNGTLTFEVAPDRCGE
;
A
#
# COMPACT_ATOMS: atom_id res chain seq x y z
N ARG A 1 -51.58 43.89 65.99
CA ARG A 1 -50.75 42.80 65.44
C ARG A 1 -51.08 42.74 63.95
N LEU A 2 -50.19 43.21 63.07
CA LEU A 2 -50.42 43.13 61.62
C LEU A 2 -50.07 41.69 61.19
N GLY A 3 -51.03 40.99 60.58
CA GLY A 3 -50.83 39.62 60.09
C GLY A 3 -50.00 39.60 58.82
N VAL A 4 -49.07 38.65 58.72
CA VAL A 4 -48.26 38.42 57.50
C VAL A 4 -48.97 37.34 56.68
N ASN A 5 -49.41 37.69 55.46
CA ASN A 5 -50.21 36.82 54.59
C ASN A 5 -49.36 36.02 53.56
N ALA A 6 -48.06 35.84 53.81
CA ALA A 6 -47.16 35.14 52.90
C ALA A 6 -46.42 34.02 53.63
N SER A 7 -46.33 32.85 53.01
CA SER A 7 -45.40 31.81 53.42
C SER A 7 -43.97 32.21 53.08
N GLU A 8 -43.00 31.52 53.68
CA GLU A 8 -41.62 31.61 53.22
C GLU A 8 -41.49 31.13 51.77
N VAL A 9 -40.55 31.72 51.03
CA VAL A 9 -40.19 31.26 49.69
C VAL A 9 -39.62 29.83 49.79
N ARG A 10 -40.06 28.96 48.88
CA ARG A 10 -39.48 27.63 48.67
C ARG A 10 -38.91 27.60 47.26
N ILE A 11 -37.71 27.04 47.13
CA ILE A 11 -37.03 26.87 45.84
C ILE A 11 -37.10 25.40 45.47
N VAL A 12 -37.45 25.12 44.21
CA VAL A 12 -37.29 23.81 43.59
C VAL A 12 -36.16 23.92 42.58
N VAL A 13 -35.23 22.98 42.61
CA VAL A 13 -34.18 22.85 41.59
C VAL A 13 -34.63 21.79 40.59
N LEU A 14 -34.64 22.17 39.31
CA LEU A 14 -34.86 21.25 38.20
C LEU A 14 -33.51 20.91 37.57
N GLY A 15 -33.20 19.62 37.45
CA GLY A 15 -32.03 19.13 36.75
C GLY A 15 -32.43 18.42 35.47
N VAL A 16 -31.77 18.74 34.37
CA VAL A 16 -31.82 17.97 33.12
C VAL A 16 -30.48 17.25 33.02
N LEU A 17 -30.52 15.92 32.90
CA LEU A 17 -29.32 15.10 32.74
C LEU A 17 -29.03 14.91 31.25
N PRO A 18 -27.75 14.93 30.82
CA PRO A 18 -27.39 14.65 29.44
C PRO A 18 -27.64 13.18 29.08
N ILE A 19 -27.90 12.92 27.79
CA ILE A 19 -27.95 11.60 27.16
C ILE A 19 -26.97 11.66 26.00
N ASN A 20 -26.14 10.62 25.87
CA ASN A 20 -25.12 10.56 24.85
C ASN A 20 -25.70 10.53 23.42
N ASP A 21 -25.29 11.46 22.56
CA ASP A 21 -25.60 11.45 21.14
C ASP A 21 -24.45 10.84 20.31
N PRO A 22 -24.75 10.16 19.18
CA PRO A 22 -23.72 9.46 18.43
C PRO A 22 -22.68 10.40 17.82
N PRO A 23 -21.41 9.95 17.76
CA PRO A 23 -20.35 10.72 17.14
C PRO A 23 -20.49 10.67 15.61
N ASP A 24 -19.86 11.63 14.91
CA ASP A 24 -19.85 11.68 13.45
C ASP A 24 -18.51 12.21 12.92
N PHE A 25 -18.21 11.90 11.66
CA PHE A 25 -16.97 12.29 10.98
C PHE A 25 -17.14 12.20 9.47
N ASP A 26 -16.54 13.08 8.69
CA ASP A 26 -16.41 12.89 7.25
C ASP A 26 -15.18 12.06 6.89
N LEU A 27 -15.25 11.33 5.77
CA LEU A 27 -14.23 10.39 5.34
C LEU A 27 -13.89 10.61 3.86
N VAL A 28 -12.61 10.69 3.54
CA VAL A 28 -12.16 10.70 2.14
C VAL A 28 -12.46 9.33 1.52
N PRO A 29 -13.16 9.27 0.37
CA PRO A 29 -13.69 8.01 -0.15
C PRO A 29 -12.64 7.12 -0.82
N ARG A 30 -11.51 7.68 -1.27
CA ARG A 30 -10.45 6.93 -1.94
C ARG A 30 -9.07 7.50 -1.63
N PHE A 31 -8.11 6.61 -1.43
CA PHE A 31 -6.68 6.91 -1.38
C PHE A 31 -5.93 6.07 -2.40
N GLU A 32 -4.82 6.60 -2.91
CA GLU A 32 -3.92 5.87 -3.79
C GLU A 32 -2.50 5.93 -3.24
N VAL A 33 -1.86 4.77 -3.19
CA VAL A 33 -0.46 4.59 -2.78
C VAL A 33 0.20 3.60 -3.74
N HIS A 34 1.52 3.55 -3.74
CA HIS A 34 2.24 2.52 -4.47
C HIS A 34 2.42 1.28 -3.58
N GLU A 35 2.66 0.13 -4.20
CA GLU A 35 3.15 -1.04 -3.46
C GLU A 35 4.45 -0.74 -2.70
N ASP A 36 4.78 -1.58 -1.73
CA ASP A 36 5.89 -1.42 -0.77
C ASP A 36 5.80 -0.19 0.14
N SER A 37 4.75 0.61 0.02
CA SER A 37 4.66 1.88 0.73
C SER A 37 4.33 1.71 2.21
N ARG A 38 5.00 2.54 3.02
CA ARG A 38 4.62 2.81 4.41
C ARG A 38 4.26 4.28 4.54
N THR A 39 2.97 4.56 4.68
CA THR A 39 2.42 5.90 4.48
C THR A 39 1.54 6.33 5.65
N THR A 40 1.63 7.63 5.96
CA THR A 40 0.72 8.33 6.86
C THR A 40 -0.08 9.35 6.05
N LEU A 41 -1.40 9.20 6.05
CA LEU A 41 -2.34 10.07 5.35
C LEU A 41 -3.04 10.96 6.36
N ALA A 42 -2.61 12.23 6.44
CA ALA A 42 -3.27 13.22 7.28
C ALA A 42 -4.67 13.53 6.74
N GLN A 43 -5.60 13.83 7.65
CA GLN A 43 -6.99 14.21 7.31
C GLN A 43 -7.73 13.16 6.47
N ALA A 44 -7.41 11.88 6.66
CA ALA A 44 -8.16 10.79 6.04
C ALA A 44 -9.64 10.81 6.51
N ALA A 45 -9.84 11.07 7.81
CA ALA A 45 -11.11 11.52 8.36
C ALA A 45 -11.01 12.99 8.81
N PHE A 46 -12.12 13.72 8.74
CA PHE A 46 -12.20 15.13 9.11
C PHE A 46 -13.60 15.46 9.65
N ASN A 47 -13.81 16.70 10.12
CA ASN A 47 -15.07 17.11 10.77
C ASN A 47 -15.51 16.14 11.90
N VAL A 48 -14.55 15.65 12.67
CA VAL A 48 -14.81 14.71 13.78
C VAL A 48 -15.57 15.43 14.90
N SER A 49 -16.69 14.85 15.32
CA SER A 49 -17.59 15.36 16.34
C SER A 49 -17.95 14.25 17.32
N THR A 50 -18.07 14.60 18.60
CA THR A 50 -18.59 13.74 19.66
C THR A 50 -20.12 13.65 19.67
N GLY A 51 -20.79 14.16 18.63
CA GLY A 51 -22.25 14.19 18.55
C GLY A 51 -22.77 15.60 18.82
N ASN A 52 -23.47 15.80 19.93
CA ASN A 52 -24.02 17.12 20.23
C ASN A 52 -22.94 18.11 20.74
N PRO A 53 -23.13 19.43 20.59
CA PRO A 53 -22.14 20.43 21.03
C PRO A 53 -21.86 20.47 22.53
N PHE A 54 -22.67 19.80 23.35
CA PHE A 54 -22.54 19.77 24.81
C PHE A 54 -21.81 18.50 25.31
N GLU A 55 -21.26 17.71 24.40
CA GLU A 55 -20.48 16.48 24.65
C GLU A 55 -19.00 16.64 24.27
N TRP A 56 -18.50 17.88 24.24
CA TRP A 56 -17.14 18.20 23.79
C TRP A 56 -16.03 17.61 24.67
N ASP A 57 -16.36 17.15 25.87
CA ASP A 57 -15.43 16.54 26.83
C ASP A 57 -15.25 15.02 26.63
N GLN A 58 -16.05 14.41 25.75
CA GLN A 58 -15.91 13.00 25.42
C GLN A 58 -14.69 12.73 24.52
N ASN A 59 -14.08 11.56 24.67
CA ASN A 59 -12.99 11.11 23.82
C ASN A 59 -13.50 10.21 22.72
N VAL A 60 -12.94 10.36 21.52
CA VAL A 60 -13.29 9.54 20.37
C VAL A 60 -12.19 8.55 19.98
N SER A 61 -12.59 7.41 19.44
CA SER A 61 -11.69 6.38 18.90
C SER A 61 -12.24 5.77 17.61
N PHE A 62 -11.35 5.53 16.65
CA PHE A 62 -11.72 4.89 15.38
C PHE A 62 -11.44 3.39 15.43
N ARG A 63 -12.33 2.63 14.80
CA ARG A 63 -12.09 1.26 14.38
C ARG A 63 -12.08 1.21 12.86
N VAL A 64 -10.99 0.68 12.30
CA VAL A 64 -10.88 0.37 10.87
C VAL A 64 -10.91 -1.15 10.74
N ALA A 65 -11.72 -1.65 9.81
CA ALA A 65 -11.81 -3.07 9.52
C ALA A 65 -11.93 -3.28 8.01
N PRO A 66 -11.34 -4.34 7.45
CA PRO A 66 -11.49 -4.63 6.04
C PRO A 66 -12.94 -5.03 5.73
N ALA A 67 -13.51 -4.47 4.66
CA ALA A 67 -14.89 -4.76 4.23
C ALA A 67 -15.02 -6.12 3.52
N SER A 68 -13.89 -6.70 3.11
CA SER A 68 -13.75 -8.03 2.50
C SER A 68 -12.38 -8.61 2.89
N PRO A 69 -12.12 -9.93 2.73
CA PRO A 69 -10.80 -10.47 2.97
C PRO A 69 -9.71 -9.67 2.24
N GLU A 70 -8.67 -9.29 2.97
CA GLU A 70 -7.69 -8.28 2.50
C GLU A 70 -6.82 -8.78 1.34
N GLY A 71 -6.90 -10.08 1.03
CA GLY A 71 -6.05 -10.76 0.06
C GLY A 71 -4.56 -10.76 0.44
N GLY A 72 -4.18 -10.17 1.58
CA GLY A 72 -2.80 -9.87 1.95
C GLY A 72 -2.22 -8.66 1.22
N ILE A 73 -3.03 -7.67 0.83
CA ILE A 73 -2.55 -6.41 0.21
C ILE A 73 -1.87 -5.50 1.25
N VAL A 74 -2.36 -5.47 2.50
CA VAL A 74 -1.76 -4.71 3.59
C VAL A 74 -1.14 -5.63 4.63
N ALA A 75 -0.05 -5.16 5.26
CA ALA A 75 0.73 -5.97 6.20
C ALA A 75 0.06 -6.14 7.56
N ALA A 76 -0.79 -5.18 7.91
CA ALA A 76 -1.69 -5.24 9.04
C ALA A 76 -2.88 -4.33 8.75
N THR A 77 -3.99 -4.57 9.46
CA THR A 77 -5.15 -3.68 9.40
C THR A 77 -4.71 -2.23 9.70
N PRO A 78 -5.05 -1.24 8.85
CA PRO A 78 -4.66 0.15 9.06
C PRO A 78 -5.17 0.70 10.40
N THR A 79 -4.46 1.68 10.95
CA THR A 79 -4.86 2.36 12.20
C THR A 79 -5.22 3.81 11.92
N MET A 80 -6.31 4.29 12.51
CA MET A 80 -6.74 5.68 12.39
C MET A 80 -6.73 6.35 13.77
N LEU A 81 -6.04 7.49 13.87
CA LEU A 81 -5.97 8.30 15.08
C LEU A 81 -7.20 9.20 15.21
N ALA A 82 -7.51 9.66 16.43
CA ALA A 82 -8.66 10.53 16.71
C ALA A 82 -8.65 11.85 15.91
N ASN A 83 -7.48 12.34 15.49
CA ASN A 83 -7.35 13.51 14.61
C ASN A 83 -7.60 13.19 13.12
N GLY A 84 -8.04 11.97 12.80
CA GLY A 84 -8.32 11.51 11.45
C GLY A 84 -7.09 11.13 10.62
N THR A 85 -5.92 10.98 11.23
CA THR A 85 -4.71 10.49 10.55
C THR A 85 -4.76 8.98 10.37
N LEU A 86 -4.62 8.49 9.13
CA LEU A 86 -4.56 7.07 8.80
C LEU A 86 -3.11 6.62 8.61
N ASN A 87 -2.70 5.56 9.31
CA ASN A 87 -1.43 4.90 9.14
C ASN A 87 -1.64 3.52 8.51
N LEU A 88 -0.91 3.25 7.43
CA LEU A 88 -0.96 1.97 6.72
C LEU A 88 0.42 1.54 6.23
N THR A 89 0.58 0.23 6.09
CA THR A 89 1.74 -0.41 5.47
C THR A 89 1.22 -1.42 4.45
N VAL A 90 1.64 -1.28 3.22
CA VAL A 90 1.33 -2.20 2.12
C VAL A 90 2.31 -3.38 2.18
N GLU A 91 1.85 -4.59 1.88
CA GLU A 91 2.73 -5.75 1.73
C GLU A 91 3.61 -5.61 0.46
N PRO A 92 4.86 -6.10 0.49
CA PRO A 92 5.71 -6.00 -0.68
C PRO A 92 5.11 -6.72 -1.90
N ASP A 93 5.31 -6.15 -3.09
CA ASP A 93 4.90 -6.76 -4.37
C ASP A 93 3.38 -6.97 -4.52
N ARG A 94 2.56 -6.33 -3.68
CA ARG A 94 1.09 -6.46 -3.69
C ARG A 94 0.43 -5.18 -4.16
N TYR A 95 -0.41 -5.30 -5.18
CA TYR A 95 -1.22 -4.21 -5.70
C TYR A 95 -2.71 -4.60 -5.83
N GLY A 96 -3.55 -3.60 -6.06
CA GLY A 96 -5.00 -3.75 -6.25
C GLY A 96 -5.83 -2.85 -5.32
N ASP A 97 -7.15 -2.99 -5.43
CA ASP A 97 -8.11 -2.23 -4.64
C ASP A 97 -8.59 -3.05 -3.44
N ILE A 98 -8.62 -2.42 -2.26
CA ILE A 98 -9.19 -2.97 -1.02
C ILE A 98 -10.10 -1.94 -0.35
N ALA A 99 -11.26 -2.38 0.13
CA ALA A 99 -12.21 -1.52 0.84
C ALA A 99 -12.12 -1.72 2.36
N PHE A 100 -12.21 -0.62 3.10
CA PHE A 100 -12.22 -0.60 4.56
C PHE A 100 -13.47 0.10 5.09
N ASP A 101 -14.10 -0.53 6.07
CA ASP A 101 -15.17 0.03 6.88
C ASP A 101 -14.57 0.73 8.11
N VAL A 102 -15.02 1.94 8.37
CA VAL A 102 -14.57 2.81 9.46
C VAL A 102 -15.77 3.17 10.34
N THR A 103 -15.62 2.93 11.63
CA THR A 103 -16.61 3.30 12.65
C THR A 103 -15.90 4.12 13.72
N LEU A 104 -16.48 5.27 14.07
CA LEU A 104 -16.09 6.12 15.19
C LEU A 104 -16.92 5.78 16.44
N PHE A 105 -16.27 5.80 17.59
CA PHE A 105 -16.86 5.62 18.91
C PHE A 105 -16.50 6.80 19.81
N ASP A 106 -17.38 7.19 20.72
CA ASP A 106 -17.08 8.06 21.87
C ASP A 106 -17.08 7.28 23.20
N ASP A 107 -16.85 7.96 24.32
CA ASP A 107 -16.88 7.40 25.67
C ASP A 107 -18.07 7.87 26.53
N GLY A 108 -19.10 8.46 25.93
CA GLY A 108 -20.32 8.94 26.61
C GLY A 108 -21.29 7.83 27.04
N GLY A 109 -21.16 6.64 26.43
CA GLY A 109 -21.84 5.40 26.82
C GLY A 109 -23.31 5.27 26.41
N LEU A 110 -23.96 4.17 26.82
CA LEU A 110 -25.27 3.74 26.32
C LEU A 110 -26.45 3.92 27.29
N LEU A 111 -26.22 4.52 28.46
CA LEU A 111 -27.27 4.66 29.48
C LEU A 111 -28.37 5.61 29.01
N ARG A 112 -29.61 5.33 29.46
CA ARG A 112 -30.79 6.17 29.19
C ARG A 112 -31.12 6.35 27.70
N GLY A 113 -30.67 5.43 26.85
CA GLY A 113 -30.89 5.49 25.41
C GLY A 113 -29.81 6.25 24.65
N GLY A 114 -28.67 6.52 25.28
CA GLY A 114 -27.51 7.09 24.60
C GLY A 114 -26.91 6.13 23.57
N ASN A 115 -26.17 6.67 22.61
CA ASN A 115 -25.49 5.91 21.58
C ASN A 115 -24.05 6.43 21.42
N ASP A 116 -23.07 5.57 21.67
CA ASP A 116 -21.64 5.90 21.58
C ASP A 116 -21.03 5.57 20.21
N THR A 117 -21.86 5.15 19.25
CA THR A 117 -21.41 4.56 17.99
C THR A 117 -21.95 5.33 16.78
N SER A 118 -21.05 5.78 15.91
CA SER A 118 -21.37 6.43 14.64
C SER A 118 -21.94 5.46 13.59
N THR A 119 -22.48 6.00 12.49
CA THR A 119 -22.71 5.21 11.28
C THR A 119 -21.39 4.78 10.65
N THR A 120 -21.29 3.54 10.18
CA THR A 120 -20.11 3.06 9.43
C THR A 120 -19.97 3.77 8.08
N LYS A 121 -18.77 4.30 7.80
CA LYS A 121 -18.38 4.88 6.51
C LYS A 121 -17.32 4.01 5.85
N ARG A 122 -17.18 4.10 4.53
CA ARG A 122 -16.26 3.25 3.76
C ARG A 122 -15.32 4.08 2.91
N PHE A 123 -14.06 3.67 2.83
CA PHE A 123 -13.11 4.14 1.83
C PHE A 123 -12.49 2.97 1.05
N VAL A 124 -11.94 3.28 -0.13
CA VAL A 124 -11.16 2.34 -0.94
C VAL A 124 -9.69 2.77 -0.95
N LEU A 125 -8.79 1.84 -0.65
CA LEU A 125 -7.36 2.00 -0.87
C LEU A 125 -7.01 1.34 -2.21
N GLY A 126 -6.57 2.15 -3.18
CA GLY A 126 -5.95 1.67 -4.41
C GLY A 126 -4.44 1.58 -4.22
N VAL A 127 -3.90 0.37 -4.38
CA VAL A 127 -2.46 0.15 -4.41
C VAL A 127 -2.04 -0.03 -5.86
N LEU A 128 -1.18 0.88 -6.34
CA LEU A 128 -0.67 0.90 -7.70
C LEU A 128 0.61 0.06 -7.82
N PRO A 129 0.74 -0.75 -8.88
CA PRO A 129 1.96 -1.53 -9.12
C PRO A 129 3.14 -0.61 -9.47
N VAL A 130 4.34 -1.03 -9.09
CA VAL A 130 5.63 -0.42 -9.40
C VAL A 130 6.49 -1.47 -10.10
N ASN A 131 7.15 -1.08 -11.18
CA ASN A 131 7.97 -2.01 -11.94
C ASN A 131 9.22 -2.45 -11.15
N ASP A 132 9.44 -3.75 -11.00
CA ASP A 132 10.66 -4.31 -10.41
C ASP A 132 11.78 -4.52 -11.45
N PRO A 133 13.06 -4.37 -11.04
CA PRO A 133 14.17 -4.59 -11.95
C PRO A 133 14.33 -6.08 -12.27
N PRO A 134 14.56 -6.45 -13.55
CA PRO A 134 14.86 -7.83 -13.91
C PRO A 134 16.21 -8.28 -13.35
N LEU A 135 16.33 -9.58 -13.08
CA LEU A 135 17.51 -10.20 -12.48
C LEU A 135 17.99 -11.38 -13.34
N PHE A 136 19.30 -11.61 -13.39
CA PHE A 136 19.89 -12.79 -14.01
C PHE A 136 21.31 -13.03 -13.51
N ASP A 137 21.77 -14.28 -13.59
CA ASP A 137 23.16 -14.67 -13.43
C ASP A 137 23.81 -14.87 -14.81
N LEU A 138 25.05 -14.43 -14.97
CA LEU A 138 25.81 -14.60 -16.21
C LEU A 138 26.94 -15.61 -16.04
N ALA A 139 27.16 -16.45 -17.04
CA ALA A 139 28.34 -17.30 -17.12
C ALA A 139 29.62 -16.44 -17.20
N GLN A 140 30.62 -16.75 -16.37
CA GLN A 140 31.82 -15.92 -16.25
C GLN A 140 32.72 -15.94 -17.50
N ARG A 141 32.72 -17.05 -18.25
CA ARG A 141 33.53 -17.19 -19.45
C ARG A 141 32.92 -18.17 -20.43
N VAL A 142 32.99 -17.82 -21.71
CA VAL A 142 32.69 -18.69 -22.85
C VAL A 142 33.93 -18.71 -23.73
N SER A 143 34.46 -19.89 -24.03
CA SER A 143 35.63 -20.08 -24.89
C SER A 143 35.26 -20.98 -26.05
N VAL A 144 35.73 -20.62 -27.25
CA VAL A 144 35.54 -21.36 -28.49
C VAL A 144 36.85 -21.39 -29.28
N TRP A 145 36.93 -22.28 -30.26
CA TRP A 145 38.04 -22.28 -31.23
C TRP A 145 37.78 -21.24 -32.32
N GLU A 146 38.84 -20.65 -32.88
CA GLU A 146 38.73 -19.56 -33.88
C GLU A 146 37.90 -19.92 -35.12
N ASP A 147 37.87 -21.20 -35.50
CA ASP A 147 37.11 -21.66 -36.67
C ASP A 147 35.82 -22.42 -36.30
N SER A 148 35.26 -22.14 -35.12
CA SER A 148 34.00 -22.76 -34.68
C SER A 148 32.79 -22.33 -35.52
N GLY A 149 32.92 -21.23 -36.28
CA GLY A 149 31.82 -20.62 -37.02
C GLY A 149 30.66 -20.23 -36.10
N ARG A 150 29.43 -20.51 -36.53
CA ARG A 150 28.22 -20.14 -35.77
C ARG A 150 28.08 -20.99 -34.51
N THR A 151 28.22 -20.34 -33.37
CA THR A 151 28.20 -21.01 -32.06
C THR A 151 26.96 -20.65 -31.26
N THR A 152 26.45 -21.62 -30.51
CA THR A 152 25.32 -21.47 -29.58
C THR A 152 25.72 -21.98 -28.21
N HIS A 153 25.61 -21.14 -27.19
CA HIS A 153 25.76 -21.53 -25.80
C HIS A 153 24.43 -21.37 -25.07
N LEU A 154 23.89 -22.49 -24.60
CA LEU A 154 22.68 -22.51 -23.80
C LEU A 154 22.99 -22.02 -22.38
N ALA A 155 22.02 -21.38 -21.74
CA ALA A 155 22.10 -20.93 -20.35
C ALA A 155 23.33 -20.04 -20.03
N THR A 156 23.76 -19.21 -20.98
CA THR A 156 24.79 -18.19 -20.73
C THR A 156 24.28 -17.14 -19.76
N ALA A 157 23.03 -16.68 -19.91
CA ALA A 157 22.29 -16.07 -18.82
C ALA A 157 21.36 -17.13 -18.21
N ARG A 158 21.29 -17.19 -16.89
CA ARG A 158 20.48 -18.16 -16.12
C ARG A 158 19.81 -17.46 -14.95
N ASN A 159 18.90 -18.16 -14.27
CA ASN A 159 18.11 -17.58 -13.17
C ASN A 159 17.45 -16.24 -13.57
N ILE A 160 16.96 -16.19 -14.81
CA ILE A 160 16.35 -14.99 -15.40
C ILE A 160 14.99 -14.79 -14.74
N SER A 161 14.77 -13.59 -14.20
CA SER A 161 13.54 -13.18 -13.52
C SER A 161 13.14 -11.79 -13.98
N THR A 162 11.84 -11.52 -14.02
CA THR A 162 11.24 -10.19 -14.18
C THR A 162 11.40 -9.32 -12.93
N GLY A 163 12.02 -9.83 -11.87
CA GLY A 163 12.14 -9.17 -10.57
C GLY A 163 11.09 -9.72 -9.61
N ASN A 164 9.83 -9.64 -10.01
CA ASN A 164 8.66 -10.06 -9.25
C ASN A 164 7.79 -11.07 -10.04
N ALA A 165 7.19 -12.02 -9.32
CA ALA A 165 6.33 -13.06 -9.89
C ALA A 165 5.02 -12.52 -10.49
N TRP A 166 4.51 -11.39 -9.99
CA TRP A 166 3.32 -10.72 -10.52
C TRP A 166 3.60 -9.89 -11.77
N GLU A 167 4.86 -9.84 -12.19
CA GLU A 167 5.33 -9.19 -13.41
C GLU A 167 5.82 -10.20 -14.46
N ALA A 168 5.48 -11.48 -14.32
CA ALA A 168 5.94 -12.56 -15.19
C ALA A 168 5.58 -12.38 -16.68
N ASP A 169 4.59 -11.55 -16.99
CA ASP A 169 4.16 -11.23 -18.36
C ASP A 169 5.02 -10.14 -19.02
N GLN A 170 5.96 -9.52 -18.28
CA GLN A 170 6.87 -8.55 -18.86
C GLN A 170 7.84 -9.19 -19.87
N LEU A 171 8.06 -8.50 -20.98
CA LEU A 171 8.99 -8.93 -22.02
C LEU A 171 10.43 -8.51 -21.69
N LEU A 172 11.29 -9.49 -21.46
CA LEU A 172 12.71 -9.26 -21.19
C LEU A 172 13.55 -9.21 -22.47
N THR A 173 14.52 -8.30 -22.50
CA THR A 173 15.50 -8.19 -23.60
C THR A 173 16.91 -8.00 -23.05
N PHE A 174 17.92 -8.48 -23.77
CA PHE A 174 19.33 -8.23 -23.45
C PHE A 174 19.93 -7.23 -24.44
N SER A 175 20.57 -6.18 -23.93
CA SER A 175 21.43 -5.28 -24.69
C SER A 175 22.90 -5.61 -24.41
N LEU A 176 23.67 -5.87 -25.46
CA LEU A 176 25.10 -6.16 -25.34
C LEU A 176 25.90 -4.94 -25.80
N LEU A 177 26.85 -4.52 -24.97
CA LEU A 177 27.85 -3.53 -25.32
C LEU A 177 29.23 -4.17 -25.21
N GLN A 178 30.02 -4.08 -26.27
CA GLN A 178 31.42 -4.48 -26.19
C GLN A 178 32.19 -3.48 -25.32
N TYR A 179 32.79 -3.97 -24.24
CA TYR A 179 33.59 -3.14 -23.34
C TYR A 179 35.06 -3.05 -23.76
N TRP A 180 35.61 -4.15 -24.30
CA TRP A 180 36.99 -4.27 -24.76
C TRP A 180 37.14 -5.38 -25.82
N GLY A 181 38.34 -5.52 -26.38
CA GLY A 181 38.66 -6.51 -27.40
C GLY A 181 38.38 -6.02 -28.83
N ASP A 182 38.68 -6.86 -29.81
CA ASP A 182 38.48 -6.56 -31.24
C ASP A 182 37.14 -7.11 -31.73
N ALA A 183 36.19 -6.22 -32.05
CA ALA A 183 34.87 -6.58 -32.58
C ALA A 183 34.93 -7.49 -33.82
N SER A 184 36.00 -7.39 -34.60
CA SER A 184 36.14 -8.10 -35.88
C SER A 184 36.59 -9.55 -35.74
N VAL A 185 36.75 -10.06 -34.51
CA VAL A 185 36.79 -11.51 -34.24
C VAL A 185 35.43 -12.17 -34.47
N PHE A 186 34.35 -11.40 -34.56
CA PHE A 186 33.01 -11.90 -34.86
C PHE A 186 32.59 -11.55 -36.30
N ALA A 187 32.21 -12.57 -37.08
CA ALA A 187 31.48 -12.38 -38.34
C ALA A 187 30.00 -12.01 -38.10
N ALA A 188 29.43 -12.50 -36.99
CA ALA A 188 28.13 -12.06 -36.48
C ALA A 188 28.24 -11.76 -34.98
N GLN A 189 27.87 -10.53 -34.61
CA GLN A 189 27.99 -10.04 -33.24
C GLN A 189 27.24 -10.92 -32.24
N PRO A 190 27.77 -11.07 -31.00
CA PRO A 190 27.09 -11.79 -29.95
C PRO A 190 25.72 -11.20 -29.61
N ARG A 191 24.73 -12.08 -29.41
CA ARG A 191 23.41 -11.74 -28.88
C ARG A 191 22.98 -12.76 -27.84
N ILE A 192 22.28 -12.31 -26.80
CA ILE A 192 21.62 -13.18 -25.82
C ILE A 192 20.11 -13.08 -26.05
N ALA A 193 19.46 -14.22 -26.29
CA ALA A 193 18.01 -14.30 -26.39
C ALA A 193 17.35 -14.22 -24.99
N PRO A 194 16.06 -13.88 -24.86
CA PRO A 194 15.39 -13.77 -23.55
C PRO A 194 15.43 -15.05 -22.70
N ASN A 195 15.59 -16.22 -23.32
CA ASN A 195 15.78 -17.49 -22.62
C ASN A 195 17.24 -17.74 -22.15
N GLY A 196 18.13 -16.75 -22.29
CA GLY A 196 19.53 -16.80 -21.88
C GLY A 196 20.48 -17.50 -22.84
N THR A 197 20.03 -17.82 -24.05
CA THR A 197 20.88 -18.45 -25.08
C THR A 197 21.78 -17.40 -25.76
N LEU A 198 23.10 -17.57 -25.63
CA LEU A 198 24.10 -16.78 -26.36
C LEU A 198 24.32 -17.39 -27.76
N THR A 199 24.33 -16.53 -28.77
CA THR A 199 24.68 -16.91 -30.15
C THR A 199 25.58 -15.86 -30.77
N PHE A 200 26.60 -16.31 -31.48
CA PHE A 200 27.55 -15.49 -32.25
C PHE A 200 28.15 -16.33 -33.37
N GLU A 201 28.90 -15.69 -34.28
CA GLU A 201 29.67 -16.37 -35.31
C GLU A 201 31.10 -15.84 -35.31
N VAL A 202 32.07 -16.73 -35.15
CA VAL A 202 33.50 -16.36 -35.17
C VAL A 202 33.93 -16.12 -36.61
N ALA A 203 34.71 -15.07 -36.85
CA ALA A 203 35.29 -14.79 -38.15
C ALA A 203 36.44 -15.78 -38.46
N PRO A 204 36.55 -16.30 -39.70
CA PRO A 204 37.60 -17.25 -40.07
C PRO A 204 39.00 -16.71 -39.78
N ASP A 205 39.88 -17.57 -39.25
CA ASP A 205 41.28 -17.25 -38.95
C ASP A 205 41.46 -16.05 -37.98
N ARG A 206 40.45 -15.75 -37.14
CA ARG A 206 40.51 -14.67 -36.14
C ARG A 206 40.47 -15.23 -34.72
N CYS A 207 41.46 -14.84 -33.92
CA CYS A 207 41.51 -15.08 -32.48
C CYS A 207 41.76 -13.79 -31.69
N GLY A 208 41.42 -13.80 -30.40
CA GLY A 208 41.59 -12.67 -29.50
C GLY A 208 40.78 -12.86 -28.21
N GLU A 209 41.07 -12.04 -27.20
CA GLU A 209 40.20 -11.86 -26.03
C GLU A 209 39.50 -10.49 -26.09
#